data_AF-A0AAW4FXR3-F1
#
_entry.id   AF-A0AAW4FXR3-F1
#
_cell.length_a   1.000
_cell.length_b   1.000
_cell.length_c   1.000
_cell.angle_alpha   90.00
_cell.angle_beta   90.00
_cell.angle_gamma   90.00
#
_symmetry.space_group_name_H-M   'P 1'
#
loop_
_entity.id
_entity.type
_entity.pdbx_description
1 polymer ?
#
loop_
_entity_poly.entity_id
_entity_poly.type
_entity_poly.pdbx_seq_one_letter_code
_entity_poly.pdbx_strand_id
1 'polypeptide(L)'
;MNRLADHIQNPDDSGDYSRILLEFAKLPRSAWRAAKQRLDLSIEAAKRGRFEQPYRFYFPATDCSFMFSPFPPGKPTTGFEGELARRTGLQTLTEAAKYMSKASRGIGALVSKDGEFLHLDWCLVHEPWECDPELDALLASNNPFRDVREKRIDGFYFVSE
;
A
#
# COMPACT_ATOMS: atom_id res chain seq x y z
N MET A 1 30.68 24.89 6.11
CA MET A 1 29.98 24.27 4.96
C MET A 1 28.94 23.34 5.54
N ASN A 2 27.66 23.72 5.48
CA ASN A 2 26.57 22.89 6.02
C ASN A 2 26.18 21.90 4.93
N ARG A 3 26.51 20.61 5.09
CA ARG A 3 26.09 19.58 4.14
C ARG A 3 24.67 19.19 4.49
N LEU A 4 23.82 19.09 3.48
CA LEU A 4 22.41 18.68 3.62
C LEU A 4 22.28 17.34 4.39
N ALA A 5 23.26 16.46 4.21
CA ALA A 5 23.37 15.17 4.90
C ALA A 5 23.41 15.29 6.44
N ASP A 6 23.97 16.37 6.98
CA ASP A 6 24.11 16.58 8.42
C ASP A 6 22.77 16.96 9.09
N HIS A 7 21.73 17.21 8.29
CA HIS A 7 20.39 17.59 8.74
C HIS A 7 19.32 16.53 8.44
N ILE A 8 19.68 15.41 7.80
CA ILE A 8 18.76 14.29 7.61
C ILE A 8 18.85 13.43 8.87
N GLN A 9 17.90 13.62 9.79
CA GLN A 9 17.75 12.72 10.92
C GLN A 9 17.24 11.37 10.40
N ASN A 10 18.14 10.38 10.35
CA ASN A 10 17.82 8.99 10.04
C ASN A 10 17.99 8.17 11.34
N PRO A 11 16.96 8.13 12.21
CA PRO A 11 17.08 7.56 13.56
C PRO A 11 17.26 6.03 13.57
N ASP A 12 16.89 5.35 12.49
CA ASP A 12 17.10 3.92 12.29
C ASP A 12 17.73 3.72 10.91
N ASP A 13 18.88 3.07 10.83
CA ASP A 13 19.68 2.83 9.62
C ASP A 13 18.98 1.91 8.57
N SER A 14 17.66 1.77 8.65
CA SER A 14 16.87 1.03 7.67
C SER A 14 16.54 1.95 6.48
N GLY A 15 17.27 1.78 5.38
CA GLY A 15 16.94 2.38 4.08
C GLY A 15 15.61 1.91 3.48
N ASP A 16 14.77 1.18 4.23
CA ASP A 16 13.58 0.48 3.74
C ASP A 16 12.47 1.43 3.31
N TYR A 17 12.28 2.55 4.02
CA TYR A 17 11.28 3.55 3.60
C TYR A 17 11.65 4.22 2.27
N SER A 18 12.95 4.40 2.00
CA SER A 18 13.40 5.00 0.74
C SER A 18 13.02 4.13 -0.46
N ARG A 19 13.01 2.80 -0.29
CA ARG A 19 12.58 1.85 -1.33
C ARG A 19 11.09 2.00 -1.65
N ILE A 20 10.25 2.21 -0.63
CA ILE A 20 8.83 2.50 -0.81
C ILE A 20 8.65 3.81 -1.59
N LEU A 21 9.36 4.87 -1.20
CA LEU A 21 9.31 6.16 -1.88
C LEU A 21 9.78 6.08 -3.34
N LEU A 22 10.79 5.26 -3.62
CA LEU A 22 11.26 5.02 -4.99
C LEU A 22 10.18 4.36 -5.86
N GLU A 23 9.41 3.40 -5.35
CA GLU A 23 8.32 2.80 -6.12
C GLU A 23 7.22 3.81 -6.46
N PHE A 24 6.89 4.71 -5.52
CA PHE A 24 6.00 5.83 -5.83
C PHE A 24 6.62 6.80 -6.83
N ALA A 25 7.92 7.13 -6.71
CA ALA A 25 8.58 8.08 -7.60
C ALA A 25 8.59 7.65 -9.08
N LYS A 26 8.52 6.34 -9.35
CA LYS A 26 8.42 5.78 -10.71
C LYS A 26 7.04 5.99 -11.36
N LEU A 27 6.01 6.30 -10.56
CA LEU A 27 4.66 6.52 -11.08
C LEU A 27 4.55 7.87 -11.78
N PRO A 28 3.84 7.96 -12.93
CA PRO A 28 3.44 9.25 -13.47
C PRO A 28 2.46 9.95 -12.53
N ARG A 29 2.33 11.28 -12.64
CA ARG A 29 1.39 12.08 -11.83
C ARG A 29 -0.04 11.56 -11.87
N SER A 30 -0.46 11.00 -13.00
CA SER A 30 -1.80 10.41 -13.17
C SER A 30 -2.00 9.18 -12.27
N ALA A 31 -1.01 8.30 -12.14
CA ALA A 31 -1.03 7.16 -11.24
C ALA A 31 -0.87 7.59 -9.76
N TRP A 32 -0.09 8.62 -9.47
CA TRP A 32 -0.05 9.24 -8.13
C TRP A 32 -1.42 9.71 -7.65
N ARG A 33 -2.22 10.34 -8.52
CA ARG A 33 -3.60 10.72 -8.18
C ARG A 33 -4.45 9.50 -7.83
N ALA A 34 -4.27 8.38 -8.55
CA ALA A 34 -4.98 7.13 -8.28
C ALA A 34 -4.57 6.50 -6.94
N ALA A 35 -3.27 6.58 -6.57
CA ALA A 35 -2.78 6.18 -5.26
C ALA A 35 -3.34 7.07 -4.15
N LYS A 36 -3.21 8.40 -4.29
CA LYS A 36 -3.73 9.37 -3.33
C LYS A 36 -5.22 9.17 -3.08
N GLN A 37 -6.02 9.01 -4.14
CA GLN A 37 -7.46 8.79 -4.01
C GLN A 37 -7.79 7.58 -3.13
N ARG A 38 -7.05 6.48 -3.27
CA ARG A 38 -7.27 5.27 -2.48
C ARG A 38 -6.80 5.44 -1.04
N LEU A 39 -5.69 6.13 -0.82
CA LEU A 39 -5.24 6.48 0.52
C LEU A 39 -6.26 7.38 1.23
N ASP A 40 -6.79 8.40 0.56
CA ASP A 40 -7.83 9.28 1.09
C ASP A 40 -9.09 8.47 1.49
N LEU A 41 -9.49 7.51 0.65
CA LEU A 41 -10.62 6.62 0.95
C LEU A 41 -10.37 5.75 2.20
N SER A 42 -9.17 5.18 2.33
CA SER A 42 -8.78 4.40 3.52
C SER A 42 -8.74 5.25 4.79
N ILE A 43 -8.23 6.48 4.69
CA ILE A 43 -8.24 7.46 5.80
C ILE A 43 -9.67 7.78 6.23
N GLU A 44 -10.54 8.12 5.29
CA GLU A 44 -11.92 8.47 5.59
C GLU A 44 -12.72 7.29 6.15
N ALA A 45 -12.44 6.08 5.69
CA ALA A 45 -13.04 4.85 6.24
C ALA A 45 -12.60 4.61 7.69
N ALA A 46 -11.29 4.70 7.97
CA ALA A 46 -10.72 4.53 9.31
C ALA A 46 -11.26 5.57 10.29
N LYS A 47 -11.29 6.86 9.90
CA LYS A 47 -11.84 7.96 10.73
C LYS A 47 -13.29 7.70 11.15
N ARG A 48 -14.11 7.17 10.23
CA ARG A 48 -15.54 6.87 10.44
C ARG A 48 -15.78 5.52 11.11
N GLY A 49 -14.73 4.75 11.40
CA GLY A 49 -14.87 3.41 11.99
C GLY A 49 -15.67 2.46 11.10
N ARG A 50 -15.61 2.62 9.77
CA ARG A 50 -16.36 1.79 8.83
C ARG A 50 -15.48 0.69 8.29
N PHE A 51 -16.03 -0.52 8.26
CA PHE A 51 -15.43 -1.59 7.49
C PHE A 51 -15.55 -1.26 6.00
N GLU A 52 -14.42 -1.28 5.30
CA GLU A 52 -14.34 -1.10 3.86
C GLU A 52 -13.31 -2.09 3.33
N GLN A 53 -13.61 -2.71 2.19
CA GLN A 53 -12.66 -3.61 1.55
C GLN A 53 -11.41 -2.85 1.08
N PRO A 54 -10.23 -3.46 1.16
CA PRO A 54 -9.00 -2.87 0.67
C PRO A 54 -9.09 -2.46 -0.80
N TYR A 55 -8.44 -1.35 -1.12
CA TYR A 55 -8.29 -0.83 -2.47
C TYR A 55 -6.97 -1.29 -3.05
N ARG A 56 -6.96 -1.67 -4.32
CA ARG A 56 -5.71 -1.94 -5.03
C ARG A 56 -5.70 -1.38 -6.45
N PHE A 57 -4.49 -1.23 -6.99
CA PHE A 57 -4.26 -1.12 -8.42
C PHE A 57 -2.87 -1.67 -8.75
N TYR A 58 -2.70 -2.10 -9.99
CA TYR A 58 -1.42 -2.53 -10.53
C TYR A 58 -0.98 -1.54 -11.60
N PHE A 59 0.30 -1.19 -11.62
CA PHE A 59 0.88 -0.34 -12.66
C PHE A 59 1.91 -1.13 -13.48
N PRO A 60 1.54 -1.58 -14.70
CA PRO A 60 2.37 -2.50 -15.49
C PRO A 60 3.77 -1.96 -15.81
N ALA A 61 3.89 -0.67 -16.11
CA ALA A 61 5.17 -0.06 -16.50
C ALA A 61 6.24 -0.11 -15.39
N THR A 62 5.82 -0.23 -14.12
CA THR A 62 6.74 -0.37 -12.98
C THR A 62 6.72 -1.77 -12.38
N ASP A 63 5.88 -2.67 -12.90
CA ASP A 63 5.63 -4.00 -12.32
C ASP A 63 5.47 -3.94 -10.78
N CYS A 64 4.52 -3.12 -10.34
CA CYS A 64 4.25 -2.89 -8.93
C CYS A 64 2.75 -2.83 -8.65
N SER A 65 2.31 -3.61 -7.68
CA SER A 65 0.97 -3.55 -7.10
C SER A 65 0.95 -2.57 -5.93
N PHE A 66 -0.11 -1.78 -5.81
CA PHE A 66 -0.31 -0.82 -4.73
C PHE A 66 -1.62 -1.14 -4.02
N MET A 67 -1.54 -1.37 -2.71
CA MET A 67 -2.65 -1.76 -1.83
C MET A 67 -2.83 -0.72 -0.73
N PHE A 68 -4.07 -0.28 -0.53
CA PHE A 68 -4.44 0.66 0.53
C PHE A 68 -5.63 0.08 1.28
N SER A 69 -5.55 -0.02 2.60
CA SER A 69 -6.64 -0.54 3.41
C SER A 69 -6.89 0.32 4.65
N PRO A 70 -8.15 0.57 5.04
CA PRO A 70 -8.45 0.85 6.42
C PRO A 70 -8.29 -0.42 7.26
N PHE A 71 -7.88 -0.27 8.51
CA PHE A 71 -7.86 -1.36 9.47
C PHE A 71 -9.29 -1.65 9.95
N PRO A 72 -9.68 -2.94 10.12
CA PRO A 72 -11.03 -3.28 10.53
C PRO A 72 -11.43 -2.61 11.87
N PRO A 73 -12.64 -2.03 11.96
CA PRO A 73 -13.10 -1.39 13.19
C PRO A 73 -13.29 -2.42 14.32
N GLY A 74 -13.17 -1.95 15.57
CA GLY A 74 -13.38 -2.78 16.75
C GLY A 74 -12.23 -3.73 17.11
N LYS A 75 -11.12 -3.67 16.38
CA LYS A 75 -9.88 -4.38 16.73
C LYS A 75 -8.94 -3.45 17.51
N PRO A 76 -8.13 -3.96 18.45
CA PRO A 76 -7.08 -3.19 19.08
C PRO A 76 -6.13 -2.61 18.01
N THR A 77 -5.86 -1.32 18.10
CA THR A 77 -4.95 -0.61 17.18
C THR A 77 -3.66 -0.19 17.86
N THR A 78 -3.51 -0.38 19.17
CA THR A 78 -2.32 -0.03 19.95
C THR A 78 -1.92 -1.19 20.87
N GLY A 79 -0.73 -1.07 21.46
CA GLY A 79 -0.12 -2.14 22.24
C GLY A 79 0.36 -3.30 21.37
N PHE A 80 0.98 -4.29 22.01
CA PHE A 80 1.62 -5.40 21.30
C PHE A 80 0.67 -6.15 20.36
N GLU A 81 -0.54 -6.47 20.82
CA GLU A 81 -1.53 -7.18 19.99
C GLU A 81 -2.03 -6.34 18.81
N GLY A 82 -2.25 -5.03 19.03
CA GLY A 82 -2.69 -4.12 17.97
C GLY A 82 -1.62 -3.93 16.91
N GLU A 83 -0.37 -3.68 17.31
CA GLU A 83 0.76 -3.56 16.39
C GLU A 83 1.00 -4.84 15.58
N LEU A 84 0.93 -6.01 16.23
CA LEU A 84 1.03 -7.29 15.56
C LEU A 84 -0.10 -7.48 14.54
N ALA A 85 -1.35 -7.18 14.92
CA ALA A 85 -2.49 -7.31 14.03
C ALA A 85 -2.40 -6.37 12.82
N ARG A 86 -1.95 -5.12 13.01
CA ARG A 86 -1.72 -4.16 11.92
C ARG A 86 -0.63 -4.66 10.98
N ARG A 87 0.52 -5.07 11.52
CA ARG A 87 1.65 -5.57 10.73
C ARG A 87 1.28 -6.80 9.90
N THR A 88 0.68 -7.81 10.53
CA THR A 88 0.25 -9.03 9.84
C THR A 88 -0.80 -8.73 8.78
N GLY A 89 -1.83 -7.94 9.12
CA GLY A 89 -2.87 -7.56 8.16
C GLY A 89 -2.31 -6.79 6.96
N LEU A 90 -1.39 -5.85 7.19
CA LEU A 90 -0.70 -5.10 6.15
C LEU A 90 0.11 -6.02 5.22
N GLN A 91 0.92 -6.92 5.78
CA GLN A 91 1.74 -7.86 5.01
C GLN A 91 0.88 -8.81 4.18
N THR A 92 -0.06 -9.51 4.79
CA THR A 92 -0.93 -10.49 4.11
C THR A 92 -1.75 -9.85 2.99
N LEU A 93 -2.33 -8.66 3.22
CA LEU A 93 -3.07 -7.96 2.17
C LEU A 93 -2.15 -7.49 1.04
N THR A 94 -0.92 -7.09 1.34
CA THR A 94 0.03 -6.64 0.30
C THR A 94 0.51 -7.81 -0.55
N GLU A 95 0.82 -8.94 0.07
CA GLU A 95 1.17 -10.20 -0.60
C GLU A 95 0.02 -10.67 -1.50
N ALA A 96 -1.21 -10.69 -0.99
CA ALA A 96 -2.38 -11.05 -1.79
C ALA A 96 -2.59 -10.10 -2.99
N ALA A 97 -2.46 -8.79 -2.78
CA ALA A 97 -2.59 -7.80 -3.85
C ALA A 97 -1.47 -7.92 -4.92
N LYS A 98 -0.24 -8.23 -4.50
CA LYS A 98 0.91 -8.53 -5.38
C LYS A 98 0.64 -9.79 -6.19
N TYR A 99 0.24 -10.87 -5.52
CA TYR A 99 -0.03 -12.17 -6.11
C TYR A 99 -1.14 -12.12 -7.16
N MET A 100 -2.29 -11.52 -6.82
CA MET A 100 -3.42 -11.36 -7.74
C MET A 100 -3.09 -10.52 -8.99
N SER A 101 -2.05 -9.69 -8.91
CA SER A 101 -1.61 -8.84 -10.02
C SER A 101 -0.45 -9.47 -10.80
N LYS A 102 0.05 -10.64 -10.36
CA LYS A 102 1.26 -11.30 -10.85
C LYS A 102 2.48 -10.39 -10.88
N ALA A 103 2.58 -9.49 -9.89
CA ALA A 103 3.62 -8.49 -9.83
C ALA A 103 4.85 -8.99 -9.04
N SER A 104 6.04 -8.50 -9.37
CA SER A 104 7.25 -8.75 -8.55
C SER A 104 7.31 -7.87 -7.29
N ARG A 105 6.56 -6.77 -7.26
CA ARG A 105 6.53 -5.82 -6.15
C ARG A 105 5.13 -5.50 -5.69
N GLY A 106 4.98 -5.34 -4.38
CA GLY A 106 3.76 -4.88 -3.72
C GLY A 106 4.09 -3.79 -2.70
N ILE A 107 3.44 -2.64 -2.81
CA ILE A 107 3.44 -1.60 -1.78
C ILE A 107 2.11 -1.65 -1.04
N GLY A 108 2.17 -1.72 0.27
CA GLY A 108 1.01 -1.69 1.15
C GLY A 108 0.96 -0.42 1.99
N ALA A 109 -0.24 0.09 2.20
CA ALA A 109 -0.54 1.14 3.18
C ALA A 109 -1.77 0.75 3.99
N LEU A 110 -1.63 0.70 5.31
CA LEU A 110 -2.73 0.39 6.24
C LEU A 110 -2.99 1.60 7.13
N VAL A 111 -4.25 2.02 7.21
CA VAL A 111 -4.68 3.14 8.05
C VAL A 111 -5.51 2.63 9.21
N SER A 112 -5.06 2.83 10.45
CA SER A 112 -5.83 2.49 11.64
C SER A 112 -6.12 3.73 12.50
N LYS A 113 -7.20 3.67 13.28
CA LYS A 113 -7.61 4.77 14.16
C LYS A 113 -7.23 4.47 15.61
N ASP A 114 -6.70 5.47 16.28
CA ASP A 114 -6.31 5.43 17.70
C ASP A 114 -6.78 6.72 18.38
N GLY A 115 -7.97 6.66 18.98
CA GLY A 115 -8.66 7.85 19.48
C GLY A 115 -8.86 8.89 18.37
N GLU A 116 -8.28 10.07 18.53
CA GLU A 116 -8.29 11.17 17.54
C GLU A 116 -7.16 11.06 16.51
N PHE A 117 -6.19 10.18 16.73
CA PHE A 117 -5.03 9.98 15.86
C PHE A 117 -5.25 8.83 14.88
N LEU A 118 -4.41 8.81 13.84
CA LEU A 118 -4.34 7.73 12.88
C LEU A 118 -2.91 7.19 12.84
N HIS A 119 -2.78 5.86 12.80
CA HIS A 119 -1.53 5.20 12.42
C HIS A 119 -1.58 4.92 10.92
N LEU A 120 -0.44 5.16 10.27
CA LEU A 120 -0.25 4.88 8.86
C LEU A 120 0.96 3.96 8.70
N ASP A 121 0.69 2.67 8.61
CA ASP A 121 1.71 1.63 8.47
C ASP A 121 1.96 1.35 6.99
N TRP A 122 3.22 1.18 6.61
CA TRP A 122 3.62 0.90 5.22
C TRP A 122 4.51 -0.33 5.12
N CYS A 123 4.43 -1.04 3.99
CA CYS A 123 5.37 -2.11 3.69
C CYS A 123 5.71 -2.18 2.20
N LEU A 124 6.85 -2.82 1.91
CA LEU A 124 7.25 -3.25 0.58
C LEU A 124 7.46 -4.77 0.62
N VAL A 125 6.77 -5.48 -0.26
CA VAL A 125 7.01 -6.89 -0.57
C VAL A 125 7.71 -6.93 -1.92
N HIS A 126 8.93 -7.47 -1.97
CA HIS A 126 9.73 -7.52 -3.19
C HIS A 126 10.36 -8.89 -3.36
N GLU A 127 9.73 -9.71 -4.19
CA GLU A 127 10.14 -11.07 -4.52
C GLU A 127 9.47 -11.44 -5.86
N PRO A 128 10.07 -12.31 -6.68
CA PRO A 128 9.45 -12.78 -7.91
C PRO A 128 8.04 -13.33 -7.67
N TRP A 129 7.18 -13.21 -8.69
CA TRP A 129 5.90 -13.90 -8.62
C TRP A 129 6.12 -15.39 -8.88
N GLU A 130 5.58 -16.22 -7.99
CA GLU A 130 5.55 -17.66 -8.11
C GLU A 130 4.13 -18.15 -7.90
N CYS A 131 3.75 -19.22 -8.59
CA CYS A 131 2.43 -19.82 -8.44
C CYS A 131 2.34 -20.52 -7.07
N ASP A 132 1.29 -20.20 -6.31
CA ASP A 132 1.03 -20.79 -4.99
C ASP A 132 -0.39 -21.37 -4.98
N PRO A 133 -0.55 -22.70 -5.12
CA PRO A 133 -1.86 -23.35 -5.14
C PRO A 133 -2.67 -23.15 -3.84
N GLU A 134 -2.00 -22.98 -2.70
CA GLU A 134 -2.68 -22.75 -1.42
C GLU A 134 -3.26 -21.34 -1.39
N LEU A 135 -2.48 -20.35 -1.84
CA LEU A 135 -2.94 -18.98 -1.98
C LEU A 135 -4.05 -18.84 -3.02
N ASP A 136 -3.97 -19.58 -4.14
CA ASP A 136 -5.05 -19.65 -5.14
C ASP A 136 -6.37 -20.16 -4.51
N ALA A 137 -6.31 -21.25 -3.74
CA ALA A 137 -7.48 -21.81 -3.06
C ALA A 137 -8.05 -20.85 -2.01
N LEU A 138 -7.19 -20.15 -1.26
CA LEU A 138 -7.60 -19.15 -0.29
C LEU A 138 -8.28 -17.95 -0.96
N LEU A 139 -7.72 -17.44 -2.05
CA LEU A 139 -8.29 -16.32 -2.80
C LEU A 139 -9.58 -16.69 -3.52
N ALA A 140 -9.74 -17.93 -3.97
CA ALA A 140 -10.97 -18.43 -4.58
C ALA A 140 -12.13 -18.50 -3.56
N SER A 141 -11.83 -18.81 -2.30
CA SER A 141 -12.83 -18.95 -1.23
C SER A 141 -13.11 -17.65 -0.48
N ASN A 142 -12.11 -16.78 -0.31
CA ASN A 142 -12.21 -15.57 0.51
C ASN A 142 -11.33 -14.43 -0.03
N ASN A 143 -11.67 -13.92 -1.22
CA ASN A 143 -11.01 -12.74 -1.78
C ASN A 143 -11.34 -11.48 -0.96
N PRO A 144 -10.34 -10.82 -0.32
CA PRO A 144 -10.60 -9.63 0.48
C PRO A 144 -10.83 -8.37 -0.37
N PHE A 145 -10.49 -8.41 -1.67
CA PHE A 145 -10.52 -7.26 -2.56
C PHE A 145 -11.79 -7.18 -3.40
N ARG A 146 -12.08 -5.96 -3.85
CA ARG A 146 -13.02 -5.69 -4.94
C ARG A 146 -12.45 -6.13 -6.27
N ASP A 147 -13.35 -6.41 -7.22
CA ASP A 147 -12.98 -6.61 -8.61
C ASP A 147 -12.28 -5.37 -9.18
N VAL A 148 -11.17 -5.61 -9.87
CA VAL A 148 -10.39 -4.56 -10.51
C VAL A 148 -10.72 -4.54 -11.99
N ARG A 149 -10.88 -3.34 -12.55
CA ARG A 149 -11.07 -3.13 -13.98
C ARG A 149 -9.91 -2.31 -14.53
N GLU A 150 -9.49 -2.66 -15.73
CA GLU A 150 -8.55 -1.83 -16.48
C GLU A 150 -9.17 -0.46 -16.75
N LYS A 151 -8.36 0.58 -16.61
CA LYS A 151 -8.78 1.96 -16.85
C LYS A 151 -7.65 2.73 -17.51
N ARG A 152 -7.97 3.39 -18.63
CA ARG A 152 -7.08 4.40 -19.21
C ARG A 152 -7.03 5.61 -18.28
N ILE A 153 -5.84 6.03 -17.90
CA ILE A 153 -5.63 7.24 -17.10
C ILE A 153 -4.81 8.21 -17.94
N ASP A 154 -5.42 9.32 -18.32
CA ASP A 154 -4.76 10.32 -19.15
C ASP A 154 -3.66 11.03 -18.33
N GLY A 155 -2.48 11.15 -18.95
CA GLY A 155 -1.33 11.88 -18.44
C GLY A 155 -1.12 13.17 -19.23
N PHE A 156 -0.48 14.16 -18.60
CA PHE A 156 -0.05 15.36 -19.28
C PHE A 156 1.46 15.26 -19.52
N TYR A 157 1.88 15.42 -20.77
CA TYR A 157 3.28 15.56 -21.15
C TYR A 157 3.48 16.96 -21.72
N PHE A 158 4.60 17.59 -21.37
CA PHE A 158 5.04 18.80 -22.05
C PHE A 158 5.91 18.37 -23.22
N VAL A 159 5.48 18.69 -24.44
CA VAL A 159 6.32 18.57 -25.64
C VAL A 159 7.10 19.88 -25.73
N SER A 160 8.43 19.81 -25.70
CA SER A 160 9.27 20.95 -26.07
C SER A 160 9.32 21.00 -27.60
N GLU A 161 9.01 22.17 -28.16
CA GLU A 161 9.29 22.48 -29.58
C GLU A 161 10.79 22.64 -29.82
#